data_AF-A0A956PHK8-F1
#
_entry.id   AF-A0A956PHK8-F1
#
_cell.length_a   1.000
_cell.length_b   1.000
_cell.length_c   1.000
_cell.angle_alpha   90.00
_cell.angle_beta   90.00
_cell.angle_gamma   90.00
#
_symmetry.space_group_name_H-M   'P 1'
#
loop_
_entity.id
_entity.type
_entity.pdbx_description
1 polymer ?
#
loop_
_entity_poly.entity_id
_entity_poly.type
_entity_poly.pdbx_seq_one_letter_code
_entity_poly.pdbx_strand_id
1 'polypeptide(L)'
;MGIWDMQFKAMLKSKETAVASFLAERIMEECIAAGFEAINNVSYPQPYEELIQVRSRTKKGESNTTYTVVVVWDVHPTDPSQKTLTVQVKYNDSTGERSVQFHTVLNENG
;
A
#
# COMPACT_ATOMS: atom_id res chain seq x y z
N MET A 1 -10.13 32.29 1.23
CA MET A 1 -10.33 30.85 1.50
C MET A 1 -10.28 30.65 3.00
N GLY A 2 -11.36 30.17 3.61
CA GLY A 2 -11.52 30.17 5.06
C GLY A 2 -10.80 29.00 5.74
N ILE A 3 -10.55 29.10 7.04
CA ILE A 3 -9.97 28.03 7.88
C ILE A 3 -10.74 26.71 7.71
N TRP A 4 -12.06 26.78 7.50
CA TRP A 4 -12.93 25.65 7.22
C TRP A 4 -12.58 24.88 5.94
N ASP A 5 -12.16 25.58 4.87
CA ASP A 5 -11.73 24.92 3.63
C ASP A 5 -10.41 24.17 3.82
N MET A 6 -9.49 24.72 4.63
CA MET A 6 -8.22 24.06 4.95
C MET A 6 -8.44 22.82 5.82
N GLN A 7 -9.28 22.90 6.85
CA GLN A 7 -9.60 21.76 7.72
C GLN A 7 -10.29 20.63 6.94
N PHE A 8 -11.19 20.97 6.02
CA PHE A 8 -11.85 19.98 5.17
C PHE A 8 -10.86 19.29 4.21
N LYS A 9 -9.93 20.05 3.60
CA LYS A 9 -8.87 19.47 2.76
C LYS A 9 -7.92 18.57 3.57
N ALA A 10 -7.54 18.98 4.78
CA ALA A 10 -6.70 18.18 5.66
C ALA A 10 -7.39 16.86 6.07
N MET A 11 -8.70 16.91 6.34
CA MET A 11 -9.49 15.72 6.66
C MET A 11 -9.56 14.74 5.48
N LEU A 12 -9.79 15.23 4.26
CA LEU A 12 -9.79 14.38 3.05
C LEU A 12 -8.43 13.72 2.82
N LYS A 13 -7.34 14.48 2.97
CA LYS A 13 -5.98 13.95 2.86
C LYS A 13 -5.69 12.87 3.91
N SER A 14 -6.12 13.09 5.15
CA SER A 14 -5.99 12.13 6.24
C SER A 14 -6.73 10.82 5.93
N LYS A 15 -7.96 10.93 5.39
CA LYS A 15 -8.75 9.77 4.94
C LYS A 15 -8.01 8.99 3.85
N GLU A 16 -7.49 9.65 2.82
CA GLU A 16 -6.81 8.98 1.70
C GLU A 16 -5.53 8.29 2.16
N THR A 17 -4.79 8.92 3.07
CA THR A 17 -3.60 8.32 3.70
C THR A 17 -3.97 7.10 4.52
N ALA A 18 -5.03 7.18 5.35
CA ALA A 18 -5.48 6.06 6.18
C ALA A 18 -5.92 4.86 5.34
N VAL A 19 -6.60 5.08 4.21
CA VAL A 19 -6.96 4.01 3.27
C VAL A 19 -5.70 3.39 2.65
N ALA A 20 -4.74 4.21 2.21
CA ALA A 20 -3.49 3.71 1.66
C ALA A 20 -2.70 2.87 2.68
N SER A 21 -2.62 3.33 3.93
CA SER A 21 -1.98 2.61 5.03
C SER A 21 -2.69 1.28 5.31
N PHE A 22 -4.02 1.28 5.42
CA PHE A 22 -4.79 0.06 5.67
C PHE A 22 -4.63 -0.97 4.54
N LEU A 23 -4.63 -0.53 3.28
CA LEU A 23 -4.39 -1.41 2.13
C LEU A 23 -2.99 -2.00 2.18
N ALA A 24 -1.99 -1.18 2.48
CA ALA A 24 -0.62 -1.64 2.57
C ALA A 24 -0.42 -2.63 3.73
N GLU A 25 -0.99 -2.35 4.90
CA GLU A 25 -0.96 -3.24 6.08
C GLU A 25 -1.63 -4.58 5.79
N ARG A 26 -2.84 -4.57 5.22
CA ARG A 26 -3.55 -5.80 4.88
C ARG A 26 -2.76 -6.69 3.94
N ILE A 27 -2.21 -6.12 2.87
CA ILE A 27 -1.44 -6.88 1.88
C ILE A 27 -0.15 -7.39 2.49
N MET A 28 0.47 -6.57 3.35
CA MET A 28 1.65 -6.98 4.11
C MET A 28 1.36 -8.18 5.01
N GLU A 29 0.24 -8.17 5.74
CA GLU A 29 -0.20 -9.29 6.57
C GLU A 29 -0.49 -10.54 5.75
N GLU A 30 -1.16 -10.39 4.60
CA GLU A 30 -1.42 -11.50 3.68
C GLU A 30 -0.10 -12.13 3.17
N CYS A 31 0.91 -11.30 2.84
CA CYS A 31 2.22 -11.79 2.45
C CYS A 31 2.97 -12.46 3.62
N ILE A 32 2.92 -11.90 4.84
CA ILE A 32 3.53 -12.50 6.02
C ILE A 32 2.87 -13.85 6.34
N ALA A 33 1.54 -13.93 6.25
CA ALA A 33 0.78 -15.14 6.49
C ALA A 33 1.02 -16.23 5.44
N ALA A 34 1.27 -15.84 4.19
CA ALA A 34 1.69 -16.77 3.13
C ALA A 34 3.07 -17.39 3.45
N GLY A 35 3.93 -16.66 4.16
CA GLY A 35 5.23 -17.13 4.60
C GLY A 35 6.30 -17.11 3.50
N PHE A 36 7.52 -17.50 3.88
CA PHE A 36 8.72 -17.35 3.07
C PHE A 36 8.67 -18.11 1.73
N GLU A 37 8.13 -19.32 1.70
CA GLU A 37 8.08 -20.17 0.50
C GLU A 37 6.92 -19.82 -0.44
N ALA A 38 5.74 -19.48 0.08
CA ALA A 38 4.56 -19.25 -0.76
C ALA A 38 4.60 -17.92 -1.52
N ILE A 39 5.35 -16.94 -1.01
CA ILE A 39 5.67 -15.70 -1.75
C ILE A 39 6.38 -16.00 -3.06
N ASN A 40 7.23 -17.03 -3.12
CA ASN A 40 7.91 -17.41 -4.36
C ASN A 40 7.00 -18.13 -5.36
N ASN A 41 6.07 -18.95 -4.87
CA ASN A 41 5.47 -19.99 -5.69
C ASN A 41 4.03 -19.73 -6.14
N VAL A 42 3.23 -18.89 -5.45
CA VAL A 42 1.78 -18.90 -5.72
C VAL A 42 1.07 -17.55 -5.63
N SER A 43 1.46 -16.63 -4.75
CA SER A 43 0.50 -15.57 -4.37
C SER A 43 0.58 -14.27 -5.17
N TYR A 44 1.75 -13.92 -5.72
CA TYR A 44 1.95 -12.63 -6.40
C TYR A 44 2.98 -12.80 -7.53
N PRO A 45 2.68 -12.49 -8.81
CA PRO A 45 3.71 -12.37 -9.84
C PRO A 45 4.58 -11.14 -9.56
N GLN A 46 5.88 -11.20 -9.86
CA GLN A 46 6.80 -10.11 -9.52
C GLN A 46 7.11 -9.20 -10.72
N PRO A 47 7.03 -7.86 -10.59
CA PRO A 47 6.39 -7.12 -9.51
C PRO A 47 4.86 -7.26 -9.58
N TYR A 48 4.20 -7.36 -8.42
CA TYR A 48 2.74 -7.40 -8.38
C TYR A 48 2.22 -5.99 -8.35
N GLU A 49 1.32 -5.68 -9.27
CA GLU A 49 0.67 -4.38 -9.36
C GLU A 49 -0.85 -4.58 -9.39
N GLU A 50 -1.55 -3.96 -8.43
CA GLU A 50 -3.01 -3.99 -8.36
C GLU A 50 -3.59 -2.59 -8.26
N LEU A 51 -4.60 -2.33 -9.08
CA LEU A 51 -5.33 -1.07 -9.10
C LEU A 51 -6.63 -1.21 -8.31
N ILE A 52 -6.68 -0.60 -7.13
CA ILE A 52 -7.85 -0.59 -6.25
C ILE A 52 -8.54 0.76 -6.37
N GLN A 53 -9.80 0.75 -6.83
CA GLN A 53 -10.63 1.94 -6.88
C GLN A 53 -11.52 2.04 -5.65
N VAL A 54 -11.35 3.10 -4.86
CA VAL A 54 -12.20 3.36 -3.69
C VAL A 54 -13.15 4.50 -4.00
N ARG A 55 -14.44 4.22 -3.87
CA ARG A 55 -15.49 5.22 -4.03
C ARG A 55 -15.69 5.97 -2.73
N SER A 56 -15.74 7.29 -2.83
CA SER A 56 -15.74 8.22 -1.72
C SER A 56 -16.89 9.20 -1.93
N ARG A 57 -17.96 9.10 -1.12
CA ARG A 57 -19.06 10.05 -1.19
C ARG A 57 -18.68 11.34 -0.48
N THR A 58 -18.64 12.44 -1.21
CA THR A 58 -18.39 13.79 -0.67
C THR A 58 -19.64 14.66 -0.80
N LYS A 59 -19.66 15.82 -0.12
CA LYS A 59 -20.74 16.81 -0.27
C LYS A 59 -20.89 17.34 -1.72
N LYS A 60 -19.87 17.19 -2.56
CA LYS A 60 -19.87 17.63 -3.97
C LYS A 60 -20.18 16.51 -4.97
N GLY A 61 -20.44 15.29 -4.50
CA GLY A 61 -20.69 14.11 -5.35
C GLY A 61 -19.83 12.91 -4.99
N GLU A 62 -19.89 11.88 -5.83
CA GLU A 62 -19.06 10.67 -5.72
C GLU A 62 -17.67 10.98 -6.31
N SER A 63 -16.62 10.68 -5.54
CA SER A 63 -15.22 10.81 -5.95
C SER A 63 -14.61 9.41 -5.99
N ASN A 64 -13.94 9.07 -7.08
CA ASN A 64 -13.21 7.81 -7.20
C ASN A 64 -11.72 8.09 -7.06
N THR A 65 -11.10 7.55 -6.02
CA THR A 65 -9.65 7.61 -5.83
C THR A 65 -9.07 6.26 -6.23
N THR A 66 -8.07 6.27 -7.10
CA THR A 66 -7.36 5.07 -7.54
C THR A 66 -6.09 4.90 -6.73
N TYR A 67 -5.93 3.74 -6.13
CA TYR A 67 -4.75 3.30 -5.40
C TYR A 67 -4.03 2.25 -6.24
N THR A 68 -2.73 2.39 -6.40
CA THR A 68 -1.86 1.43 -7.09
C THR A 68 -1.01 0.75 -6.04
N VAL A 69 -1.30 -0.50 -5.76
CA VAL A 69 -0.48 -1.34 -4.87
C VAL A 69 0.63 -1.94 -5.71
N VAL A 70 1.87 -1.85 -5.21
CA VAL A 70 3.06 -2.45 -5.79
C VAL A 70 3.72 -3.31 -4.71
N VAL A 71 3.89 -4.60 -4.97
CA VAL A 71 4.58 -5.53 -4.06
C VAL A 71 5.84 -6.05 -4.73
N VAL A 72 6.97 -5.92 -4.02
CA VAL A 72 8.30 -6.33 -4.48
C VAL A 72 9.00 -7.06 -3.33
N TRP A 73 9.68 -8.17 -3.60
CA TRP A 73 10.54 -8.83 -2.63
C TRP A 73 11.93 -9.12 -3.18
N ASP A 74 12.96 -8.82 -2.40
CA ASP A 74 14.34 -9.08 -2.79
C ASP A 74 14.95 -10.11 -1.83
N VAL A 75 15.62 -11.12 -2.39
CA VAL A 75 16.41 -12.06 -1.60
C VAL A 75 17.66 -11.33 -1.13
N HIS A 76 17.97 -11.40 0.17
CA HIS A 76 19.12 -10.71 0.71
C HIS A 76 20.42 -11.29 0.09
N PRO A 77 21.33 -10.46 -0.44
CA PRO A 77 22.49 -10.95 -1.20
C PRO A 77 23.47 -11.78 -0.36
N THR A 78 23.51 -11.54 0.94
CA THR A 78 24.42 -12.22 1.89
C THR A 78 23.79 -13.43 2.57
N ASP A 79 22.46 -13.53 2.59
CA ASP A 79 21.75 -14.59 3.31
C ASP A 79 20.50 -15.00 2.50
N PRO A 80 20.56 -16.14 1.79
CA PRO A 80 19.44 -16.59 0.95
C PRO A 80 18.21 -17.01 1.76
N SER A 81 18.35 -17.21 3.08
CA SER A 81 17.25 -17.52 3.99
C SER A 81 16.50 -16.25 4.46
N GLN A 82 16.91 -15.05 4.00
CA GLN A 82 16.23 -13.79 4.28
C GLN A 82 15.68 -13.15 3.00
N LYS A 83 14.46 -12.66 3.08
CA LYS A 83 13.80 -11.90 2.01
C LYS A 83 13.28 -10.59 2.57
N THR A 84 13.61 -9.50 1.88
CA THR A 84 13.04 -8.19 2.17
C THR A 84 11.79 -8.03 1.32
N LEU A 85 10.63 -8.01 1.96
CA LEU A 85 9.36 -7.70 1.31
C LEU A 85 9.08 -6.20 1.45
N THR A 86 8.74 -5.57 0.34
CA THR A 86 8.36 -4.17 0.24
C THR A 86 6.97 -4.07 -0.37
N VAL A 87 6.04 -3.43 0.36
CA VAL A 87 4.70 -3.11 -0.13
C VAL A 87 4.60 -1.59 -0.24
N GLN A 88 4.32 -1.09 -1.44
CA GLN A 88 4.14 0.32 -1.72
C GLN A 88 2.73 0.56 -2.27
N VAL A 89 2.00 1.51 -1.69
CA VAL A 89 0.68 1.94 -2.19
C VAL A 89 0.80 3.38 -2.66
N LYS A 90 0.62 3.60 -3.96
CA LYS A 90 0.63 4.93 -4.60
C LYS A 90 -0.80 5.40 -4.83
N TYR A 91 -1.06 6.68 -4.66
CA TYR A 91 -2.35 7.30 -4.93
C TYR A 91 -2.18 8.77 -5.28
N ASN A 92 -3.15 9.31 -6.02
CA ASN A 92 -3.18 10.73 -6.34
C ASN A 92 -4.17 11.44 -5.41
N ASP A 93 -3.66 12.34 -4.58
CA ASP A 93 -4.48 13.26 -3.79
C ASP A 93 -4.69 14.58 -4.53
N SER A 94 -5.49 15.48 -3.95
CA SER A 94 -5.72 16.83 -4.50
C SER A 94 -4.48 17.72 -4.59
N THR A 95 -3.31 17.28 -4.11
CA THR A 95 -2.02 17.98 -4.09
C THR A 95 -0.93 17.28 -4.93
N GLY A 96 -1.19 16.09 -5.47
CA GLY A 96 -0.27 15.35 -6.33
C GLY A 96 -0.15 13.87 -5.96
N GLU A 97 0.84 13.21 -6.54
CA GLU A 97 1.13 11.80 -6.26
C GLU A 97 1.69 11.63 -4.83
N ARG A 98 1.17 10.64 -4.14
CA ARG A 98 1.56 10.23 -2.78
C ARG A 98 1.82 8.74 -2.77
N SER A 99 2.69 8.30 -1.87
CA SER A 99 2.90 6.89 -1.62
C SER A 99 3.11 6.58 -0.14
N VAL A 100 2.60 5.44 0.29
CA VAL A 100 2.91 4.82 1.57
C VAL A 100 3.73 3.57 1.28
N GLN A 101 4.78 3.33 2.05
CA GLN A 101 5.66 2.17 1.87
C GLN A 101 5.90 1.49 3.21
N PHE A 102 5.74 0.18 3.24
CA PHE A 102 6.13 -0.68 4.33
C PHE A 102 7.17 -1.68 3.84
N HIS A 103 8.07 -2.06 4.75
CA HIS A 103 9.06 -3.08 4.51
C HIS A 103 9.12 -4.03 5.71
N THR A 104 9.34 -5.31 5.44
CA THR A 104 9.64 -6.32 6.46
C THR A 104 10.67 -7.28 5.94
N VAL A 105 11.34 -7.96 6.85
CA VAL A 105 12.26 -9.05 6.54
C VAL A 105 11.59 -10.35 6.96
N LEU A 106 11.42 -11.25 6.01
CA LEU A 106 10.96 -12.62 6.24
C LEU A 106 12.19 -13.53 6.32
N ASN A 107 12.21 -14.38 7.34
CA ASN A 107 13.26 -15.38 7.52
C ASN A 107 12.65 -16.76 7.28
N GLU A 108 13.37 -17.63 6.57
CA GLU A 108 13.02 -19.03 6.37
C GLU A 108 12.92 -19.81 7.69
N ASN A 109 13.71 -19.40 8.70
CA ASN A 109 13.79 -20.07 10.01
C ASN A 109 12.87 -19.43 11.08
N GLY A 110 11.96 -18.54 10.69
CA GLY A 110 11.06 -17.80 11.59
C GLY A 110 9.73 -18.49 11.83
#